data_AF-F2L6J5-F1
#
_entry.id   AF-F2L6J5-F1
#
_cell.length_a   1.000
_cell.length_b   1.000
_cell.length_c   1.000
_cell.angle_alpha   90.00
_cell.angle_beta   90.00
_cell.angle_gamma   90.00
#
_symmetry.space_group_name_H-M   'P 1'
#
loop_
_entity.id
_entity.type
_entity.pdbx_description
1 polymer ?
#
loop_
_entity_poly.entity_id
_entity_poly.type
_entity_poly.pdbx_seq_one_letter_code
_entity_poly.pdbx_strand_id
1 'polypeptide(L)'
;MGQNRRYERYARPVDPETEDEAAALRTIAGLLETGTPLITDARLASRIAAIFRATAVELSAGRAVPLQLRHAVRRAADNIRARLDPRDPTSRQD
;
A
#
# COMPACT_ATOMS: atom_id res chain seq x y z
N MET A 1 -12.94 28.10 -12.46
CA MET A 1 -12.46 26.74 -12.84
C MET A 1 -10.94 26.71 -12.70
N GLY A 2 -10.43 26.40 -11.50
CA GLY A 2 -8.99 26.40 -11.20
C GLY A 2 -8.39 25.02 -11.44
N GLN A 3 -7.81 24.81 -12.61
CA GLN A 3 -7.19 23.53 -12.98
C GLN A 3 -5.93 23.32 -12.13
N ASN A 4 -5.80 22.11 -11.56
CA ASN A 4 -4.72 21.63 -10.69
C ASN A 4 -3.35 21.58 -11.40
N ARG A 5 -2.80 22.73 -11.82
CA ARG A 5 -1.49 22.87 -12.49
C ARG A 5 -0.28 22.46 -11.64
N ARG A 6 -0.45 22.18 -10.34
CA ARG A 6 0.67 21.81 -9.46
C ARG A 6 1.18 20.39 -9.69
N TYR A 7 0.39 19.51 -10.32
CA TYR A 7 0.77 18.10 -10.50
C TYR A 7 1.29 17.74 -11.91
N GLU A 8 1.10 18.61 -12.92
CA GLU A 8 1.63 18.38 -14.28
C GLU A 8 3.14 18.54 -14.39
N ARG A 9 3.76 19.34 -13.50
CA ARG A 9 5.20 19.69 -13.60
C ARG A 9 6.16 18.57 -13.16
N TYR A 10 5.64 17.43 -12.73
CA TYR A 10 6.44 16.28 -12.23
C TYR A 10 6.30 15.01 -13.07
N ALA A 11 5.67 15.08 -14.25
CA ALA A 11 5.74 13.99 -15.23
C ALA A 11 7.16 13.93 -15.82
N ARG A 12 8.13 13.52 -15.00
CA ARG A 12 9.45 13.09 -15.47
C ARG A 12 9.29 11.72 -16.13
N PRO A 13 10.13 11.40 -17.13
CA PRO A 13 10.23 10.03 -17.62
C PRO A 13 10.47 9.11 -16.42
N VAL A 14 9.62 8.09 -16.28
CA VAL A 14 9.81 7.05 -15.27
C VAL A 14 11.05 6.28 -15.66
N ASP A 15 12.03 6.22 -14.76
CA ASP A 15 13.21 5.40 -15.00
C ASP A 15 12.83 3.90 -14.95
N PRO A 16 13.59 3.02 -15.61
CA PRO A 16 13.28 1.59 -15.66
C PRO A 16 13.19 0.91 -14.28
N GLU A 17 13.99 1.36 -13.30
CA GLU A 17 14.00 0.79 -11.95
C GLU A 17 12.69 1.09 -11.21
N THR A 18 12.13 2.29 -11.40
CA THR A 18 10.80 2.66 -10.87
C THR A 18 9.66 1.84 -11.51
N GLU A 19 9.75 1.50 -12.80
CA GLU A 19 8.76 0.61 -13.46
C GLU A 19 8.88 -0.84 -12.96
N ASP A 20 10.10 -1.33 -12.74
CA ASP A 20 10.33 -2.66 -12.16
C ASP A 20 9.76 -2.75 -10.73
N GLU A 21 9.92 -1.69 -9.92
CA GLU A 21 9.30 -1.60 -8.60
C GLU A 21 7.77 -1.60 -8.68
N ALA A 22 7.18 -0.85 -9.62
CA ALA A 22 5.74 -0.87 -9.86
C ALA A 22 5.23 -2.25 -10.28
N ALA A 23 5.98 -2.97 -11.11
CA ALA A 23 5.67 -4.33 -11.54
C ALA A 23 5.74 -5.34 -10.37
N ALA A 24 6.75 -5.22 -9.51
CA ALA A 24 6.87 -6.03 -8.30
C ALA A 24 5.68 -5.80 -7.35
N LEU A 25 5.28 -4.55 -7.12
CA LEU A 25 4.14 -4.21 -6.28
C LEU A 25 2.81 -4.77 -6.81
N ARG A 26 2.59 -4.75 -8.14
CA ARG A 26 1.42 -5.38 -8.76
C ARG A 26 1.43 -6.90 -8.57
N THR A 27 2.60 -7.52 -8.68
CA THR A 27 2.78 -8.97 -8.46
C THR A 27 2.43 -9.34 -7.02
N ILE A 28 2.98 -8.61 -6.04
CA ILE A 28 2.70 -8.85 -4.63
C ILE A 28 1.22 -8.65 -4.33
N ALA A 29 0.58 -7.61 -4.88
CA ALA A 29 -0.85 -7.41 -4.72
C ALA A 29 -1.68 -8.59 -5.26
N GLY A 30 -1.33 -9.11 -6.44
CA GLY A 30 -1.98 -10.29 -7.00
C GLY A 30 -1.81 -11.52 -6.12
N LEU A 31 -0.61 -11.76 -5.58
CA LEU A 31 -0.33 -12.87 -4.66
C LEU A 31 -1.16 -12.78 -3.37
N LEU A 32 -1.35 -11.56 -2.85
CA LEU A 32 -2.18 -11.33 -1.66
C LEU A 32 -3.66 -11.62 -1.94
N GLU A 33 -4.16 -11.26 -3.12
CA GLU A 33 -5.55 -11.50 -3.54
C GLU A 33 -5.83 -12.99 -3.81
N THR A 34 -4.85 -13.73 -4.34
CA THR A 34 -4.96 -15.19 -4.53
C THR A 34 -4.86 -15.98 -3.22
N GLY A 35 -4.52 -15.31 -2.12
CA GLY A 35 -4.29 -15.91 -0.82
C GLY A 35 -2.81 -16.25 -0.64
N THR A 36 -2.27 -15.81 0.50
CA THR A 36 -0.91 -16.13 0.95
C THR A 36 -0.97 -16.82 2.30
N PRO A 37 -0.16 -17.87 2.55
CA PRO A 37 -0.10 -18.52 3.85
C PRO A 37 0.40 -17.59 4.97
N LEU A 38 1.05 -16.47 4.63
CA LEU A 38 1.58 -15.49 5.58
C LEU A 38 0.52 -14.53 6.12
N ILE A 39 -0.55 -14.25 5.36
CA ILE A 39 -1.63 -13.34 5.75
C ILE A 39 -2.95 -14.09 5.59
N THR A 40 -3.38 -14.73 6.68
CA THR A 40 -4.60 -15.55 6.72
C THR A 40 -5.88 -14.71 6.81
N ASP A 41 -5.78 -13.45 7.26
CA ASP A 41 -6.90 -12.51 7.27
C ASP A 41 -7.12 -11.94 5.86
N ALA A 42 -8.13 -12.47 5.17
CA ALA A 42 -8.47 -12.07 3.81
C ALA A 42 -8.79 -10.58 3.68
N ARG A 43 -9.42 -9.97 4.69
CA ARG A 43 -9.73 -8.52 4.66
C ARG A 43 -8.46 -7.70 4.75
N LEU A 44 -7.52 -8.11 5.61
CA LEU A 44 -6.22 -7.47 5.71
C LEU A 44 -5.42 -7.64 4.40
N ALA A 45 -5.39 -8.83 3.83
CA ALA A 45 -4.70 -9.12 2.57
C ALA A 45 -5.23 -8.24 1.42
N SER A 46 -6.55 -8.16 1.23
CA SER A 46 -7.17 -7.28 0.23
C SER A 46 -6.83 -5.80 0.45
N ARG A 47 -6.77 -5.36 1.72
CA ARG A 47 -6.44 -3.97 2.05
C ARG A 47 -4.98 -3.62 1.69
N ILE A 48 -4.06 -4.54 1.95
CA ILE A 48 -2.64 -4.39 1.61
C ILE A 48 -2.46 -4.45 0.08
N ALA A 49 -3.14 -5.37 -0.61
CA ALA A 49 -3.14 -5.45 -2.07
C ALA A 49 -3.59 -4.13 -2.71
N ALA A 50 -4.66 -3.52 -2.20
CA ALA A 50 -5.15 -2.23 -2.69
C ALA A 50 -4.12 -1.09 -2.51
N ILE A 51 -3.38 -1.08 -1.39
CA ILE A 51 -2.30 -0.14 -1.15
C ILE A 51 -1.19 -0.33 -2.18
N PHE A 52 -0.71 -1.56 -2.40
CA PHE A 52 0.35 -1.83 -3.39
C PHE A 52 -0.06 -1.50 -4.83
N ARG A 53 -1.31 -1.78 -5.21
CA ARG A 53 -1.85 -1.36 -6.51
C ARG A 53 -1.82 0.15 -6.67
N ALA A 54 -2.28 0.89 -5.66
CA ALA A 54 -2.25 2.35 -5.69
C ALA A 54 -0.82 2.90 -5.79
N THR A 55 0.13 2.31 -5.05
CA THR A 55 1.54 2.69 -5.12
C THR A 55 2.10 2.47 -6.53
N ALA A 56 1.85 1.29 -7.11
CA ALA A 56 2.34 0.95 -8.44
C ALA A 56 1.77 1.85 -9.55
N VAL A 57 0.53 2.33 -9.41
CA VAL A 57 -0.06 3.28 -10.36
C VAL A 57 0.65 4.63 -10.28
N GLU A 58 0.95 5.12 -9.08
CA GLU A 58 1.64 6.40 -8.90
C GLU A 58 3.10 6.32 -9.37
N LEU A 59 3.80 5.21 -9.09
CA LEU A 59 5.17 4.98 -9.56
C LEU A 59 5.27 4.90 -11.09
N SER A 60 4.42 4.12 -11.75
CA SER A 60 4.38 4.08 -13.24
C SER A 60 3.91 5.40 -13.85
N ALA A 61 3.30 6.30 -13.08
CA ALA A 61 2.97 7.66 -13.52
C ALA A 61 4.11 8.65 -13.28
N GLY A 62 5.26 8.22 -12.74
CA GLY A 62 6.39 9.06 -12.38
C GLY A 62 6.11 9.99 -11.20
N ARG A 63 5.09 9.68 -10.40
CA ARG A 63 4.65 10.49 -9.27
C ARG A 63 5.22 9.94 -7.98
N ALA A 64 5.64 10.86 -7.11
CA ALA A 64 6.01 10.49 -5.75
C ALA A 64 4.81 9.85 -5.04
N VAL A 65 5.07 8.79 -4.29
CA VAL A 65 4.05 8.09 -3.48
C VAL A 65 3.24 9.10 -2.66
N PRO A 66 1.91 9.23 -2.91
CA PRO A 66 1.08 10.23 -2.26
C PRO A 66 1.14 10.15 -0.74
N LEU A 67 1.08 11.31 -0.07
CA LEU A 67 1.11 11.40 1.39
C LEU A 67 0.00 10.55 2.04
N GLN A 68 -1.17 10.49 1.40
CA GLN A 68 -2.32 9.68 1.79
C GLN A 68 -1.97 8.19 1.84
N LEU A 69 -1.16 7.72 0.89
CA LEU A 69 -0.70 6.34 0.83
C LEU A 69 0.31 6.04 1.94
N ARG A 70 1.22 6.99 2.23
CA ARG A 70 2.12 6.89 3.40
C ARG A 70 1.35 6.79 4.71
N HIS A 71 0.27 7.57 4.86
CA HIS A 71 -0.61 7.49 6.03
C HIS A 71 -1.37 6.16 6.09
N ALA A 72 -1.83 5.63 4.96
CA ALA A 72 -2.52 4.35 4.89
C ALA A 72 -1.60 3.18 5.29
N VAL A 73 -0.37 3.15 4.77
CA VAL A 73 0.67 2.17 5.15
C VAL A 73 0.97 2.27 6.64
N ARG A 74 1.18 3.49 7.16
CA ARG A 74 1.47 3.69 8.58
C ARG A 74 0.33 3.20 9.48
N ARG A 75 -0.93 3.54 9.16
CA ARG A 75 -2.10 3.01 9.87
C ARG A 75 -2.22 1.49 9.78
N ALA A 76 -1.92 0.89 8.62
CA ALA A 76 -1.96 -0.56 8.47
C ALA A 76 -0.90 -1.22 9.37
N ALA A 77 0.32 -0.69 9.38
CA ALA A 77 1.40 -1.15 10.26
C ALA A 77 1.05 -0.98 11.74
N ASP A 78 0.47 0.16 12.13
CA ASP A 78 0.03 0.40 13.51
C ASP A 78 -1.06 -0.60 13.94
N ASN A 79 -2.02 -0.91 13.07
CA ASN A 79 -3.07 -1.92 13.35
C ASN A 79 -2.51 -3.34 13.45
N ILE A 80 -1.57 -3.71 12.56
CA ILE A 80 -0.88 -5.01 12.63
C ILE A 80 -0.11 -5.11 13.94
N ARG A 81 0.62 -4.06 14.29
CA ARG A 81 1.38 -4.00 15.54
C ARG A 81 0.47 -4.14 16.76
N ALA A 82 -0.68 -3.44 16.79
CA ALA A 82 -1.66 -3.57 17.86
C ALA A 82 -2.20 -5.00 17.99
N ARG A 83 -2.56 -5.65 16.87
CA ARG A 83 -3.06 -7.03 16.88
C ARG A 83 -2.02 -8.08 17.28
N LEU A 84 -0.74 -7.79 17.06
CA LEU A 84 0.37 -8.67 17.42
C LEU A 84 0.99 -8.32 18.77
N ASP A 85 0.54 -7.24 19.44
CA ASP A 85 1.07 -6.85 20.74
C ASP A 85 0.49 -7.79 21.83
N PRO A 86 1.30 -8.65 22.47
CA PRO A 86 0.84 -9.58 23.49
C PRO A 86 0.35 -8.88 24.78
N ARG A 87 0.45 -7.54 24.85
CA ARG A 87 0.00 -6.74 25.99
C ARG A 87 -1.43 -6.20 25.86
N ASP A 88 -2.17 -6.51 24.80
CA ASP A 88 -3.59 -6.09 24.69
C ASP A 88 -4.45 -6.83 25.75
N PRO A 89 -4.92 -6.15 26.81
CA PRO A 89 -5.61 -6.77 27.93
C PRO A 89 -7.08 -7.12 27.62
N THR A 90 -7.55 -6.89 26.40
CA THR A 90 -8.95 -7.19 25.99
C THR A 90 -9.20 -8.68 25.72
N SER A 91 -8.18 -9.54 25.71
CA SER A 91 -8.31 -11.00 25.54
C SER A 91 -8.44 -11.79 26.86
N ARG A 92 -8.83 -11.15 27.97
CA ARG A 92 -9.17 -11.83 29.23
C ARG A 92 -10.56 -11.42 29.75
N GLN A 93 -11.59 -11.45 28.92
CA GLN A 93 -12.98 -11.52 29.39
C GLN A 93 -13.79 -12.33 28.36
N ASP A 94 -13.71 -13.64 28.46
CA ASP A 94 -14.85 -14.59 28.47
C ASP A 94 -14.35 -16.00 28.77
#